data_AF-A0AAW0G948-F1
#
_entry.id   AF-A0AAW0G948-F1
#
_cell.length_a   1.000
_cell.length_b   1.000
_cell.length_c   1.000
_cell.angle_alpha   90.00
_cell.angle_beta   90.00
_cell.angle_gamma   90.00
#
_symmetry.space_group_name_H-M   'P 1'
#
loop_
_entity.id
_entity.type
_entity.pdbx_description
1 polymer ?
#
loop_
_entity_poly.entity_id
_entity_poly.type
_entity_poly.pdbx_seq_one_letter_code
_entity_poly.pdbx_strand_id
1 'polypeptide(L)'
;MQQPPPYDSVGQNSVMRSSARWAKPSPIITSSLQYTPPPSPADVPTAVSTLLGLTKQLQEVLRLWSVHQATESQVSDAYILVGLQFNATVNAFARHNVDMSDLFSIPTELRTVLETCLGEEQSPRTLDKYMPEIRMVLYNLLQGLQSKQAPYRKSMEAHHRGAEAARWTMSPVMEEFRRRSGGRSG
;
A
#
# COMPACT_ATOMS: atom_id res chain seq x y z
N MET A 1 -48.51 -30.27 -53.60
CA MET A 1 -47.86 -31.08 -52.54
C MET A 1 -46.36 -30.88 -52.63
N GLN A 2 -45.57 -30.51 -51.63
CA GLN A 2 -45.73 -29.90 -50.31
C GLN A 2 -44.28 -29.45 -50.00
N GLN A 3 -44.00 -28.15 -49.83
CA GLN A 3 -42.66 -27.66 -49.49
C GLN A 3 -42.41 -27.81 -47.98
N PRO A 4 -41.24 -28.29 -47.52
CA PRO A 4 -40.80 -28.13 -46.13
C PRO A 4 -40.04 -26.80 -45.94
N PRO A 5 -40.23 -26.09 -44.80
CA PRO A 5 -39.50 -24.85 -44.52
C PRO A 5 -38.12 -25.16 -43.92
N PRO A 6 -37.17 -24.20 -43.97
CA PRO A 6 -36.40 -23.99 -42.76
C PRO A 6 -36.14 -22.52 -42.39
N TYR A 7 -36.32 -22.32 -41.09
CA TYR A 7 -35.56 -21.47 -40.19
C TYR A 7 -35.97 -20.00 -40.02
N ASP A 8 -36.75 -19.80 -38.95
CA ASP A 8 -36.96 -18.56 -38.23
C ASP A 8 -35.67 -17.79 -37.94
N SER A 9 -35.67 -16.53 -38.36
CA SER A 9 -34.88 -15.49 -37.73
C SER A 9 -35.55 -15.09 -36.42
N VAL A 10 -34.82 -15.15 -35.30
CA VAL A 10 -34.83 -14.13 -34.23
C VAL A 10 -33.80 -14.57 -33.19
N GLY A 11 -32.66 -13.89 -33.18
CA GLY A 11 -31.66 -13.99 -32.13
C GLY A 11 -32.19 -13.33 -30.86
N GLN A 12 -32.54 -14.14 -29.88
CA GLN A 12 -32.67 -13.72 -28.49
C GLN A 12 -31.54 -14.39 -27.71
N ASN A 13 -30.62 -13.58 -27.18
CA ASN A 13 -29.93 -13.89 -25.93
C ASN A 13 -29.59 -12.60 -25.21
N SER A 14 -30.44 -12.29 -24.22
CA SER A 14 -30.16 -11.38 -23.13
C SER A 14 -29.22 -12.07 -22.16
N VAL A 15 -28.02 -11.52 -21.93
CA VAL A 15 -27.34 -11.65 -20.64
C VAL A 15 -26.30 -10.53 -20.46
N MET A 16 -26.50 -9.81 -19.35
CA MET A 16 -25.48 -9.23 -18.49
C MET A 16 -24.80 -7.91 -18.91
N ARG A 17 -25.32 -6.84 -18.29
CA ARG A 17 -24.57 -5.78 -17.62
C ARG A 17 -23.15 -6.20 -17.25
N SER A 18 -22.14 -5.55 -17.83
CA SER A 18 -20.81 -5.45 -17.25
C SER A 18 -20.55 -3.98 -16.91
N SER A 19 -20.87 -3.66 -15.66
CA SER A 19 -20.27 -2.56 -14.94
C SER A 19 -18.76 -2.53 -15.21
N ALA A 20 -18.23 -1.37 -15.56
CA ALA A 20 -16.81 -1.09 -15.53
C ALA A 20 -16.29 -1.36 -14.11
N ARG A 21 -15.86 -2.61 -13.88
CA ARG A 21 -15.10 -2.99 -12.69
C ARG A 21 -13.67 -2.56 -12.99
N TRP A 22 -13.28 -1.41 -12.44
CA TRP A 22 -11.92 -1.08 -11.99
C TRP A 22 -10.92 -2.22 -12.29
N ALA A 23 -10.21 -2.12 -13.41
CA ALA A 23 -9.06 -2.96 -13.65
C ALA A 23 -8.01 -2.59 -12.58
N LYS A 24 -7.86 -3.45 -11.57
CA LYS A 24 -6.77 -3.36 -10.60
C LYS A 24 -5.47 -3.51 -11.37
N PRO A 25 -4.51 -2.58 -11.28
CA PRO A 25 -3.15 -2.91 -11.67
C PRO A 25 -2.67 -4.01 -10.71
N SER A 26 -2.51 -5.22 -11.24
CA SER A 26 -1.82 -6.29 -10.53
C SER A 26 -0.36 -5.90 -10.34
N PRO A 27 0.21 -5.93 -9.14
CA PRO A 27 1.65 -5.84 -9.00
C PRO A 27 2.28 -7.07 -9.66
N ILE A 28 3.20 -6.82 -10.60
CA ILE A 28 4.02 -7.84 -11.23
C ILE A 28 4.97 -8.38 -10.16
N ILE A 29 4.68 -9.58 -9.64
CA ILE A 29 5.64 -10.33 -8.82
C ILE A 29 6.19 -11.43 -9.73
N THR A 30 7.24 -11.09 -10.47
CA THR A 30 8.01 -12.05 -11.26
C THR A 30 9.00 -12.75 -10.33
N SER A 31 9.11 -14.06 -10.46
CA SER A 31 9.98 -14.96 -9.68
C SER A 31 11.47 -14.72 -9.95
N SER A 32 12.01 -13.62 -9.44
CA SER A 32 13.45 -13.38 -9.25
C SER A 32 13.57 -12.18 -8.31
N LEU A 33 14.55 -12.20 -7.40
CA LEU A 33 14.82 -11.16 -6.39
C LEU A 33 15.27 -9.79 -6.99
N GLN A 34 14.69 -9.35 -8.11
CA GLN A 34 14.95 -8.04 -8.69
C GLN A 34 13.99 -7.02 -8.09
N TYR A 35 14.44 -6.37 -7.02
CA TYR A 35 13.86 -5.10 -6.57
C TYR A 35 14.14 -4.02 -7.62
N THR A 36 13.15 -3.71 -8.45
CA THR A 36 13.14 -2.48 -9.25
C THR A 36 12.45 -1.39 -8.43
N PRO A 37 13.17 -0.35 -7.97
CA PRO A 37 12.53 0.75 -7.28
C PRO A 37 11.52 1.44 -8.23
N PRO A 38 10.30 1.77 -7.77
CA PRO A 38 9.31 2.40 -8.63
C PRO A 38 9.78 3.80 -9.08
N PRO A 39 9.51 4.20 -10.33
CA PRO A 39 9.95 5.49 -10.91
C PRO A 39 9.22 6.72 -10.35
N SER A 40 8.51 6.61 -9.23
CA SER A 40 7.80 7.72 -8.57
C SER A 40 7.72 7.46 -7.06
N PRO A 41 7.81 8.49 -6.19
CA PRO A 41 7.67 8.30 -4.76
C PRO A 41 6.27 7.77 -4.46
N ALA A 42 6.16 6.47 -4.16
CA ALA A 42 4.91 5.76 -4.00
C ALA A 42 3.96 6.52 -3.05
N ASP A 43 2.73 6.75 -3.50
CA ASP A 43 1.68 7.31 -2.66
C ASP A 43 1.41 6.40 -1.46
N VAL A 44 0.88 6.97 -0.37
CA VAL A 44 0.62 6.26 0.89
C VAL A 44 -0.07 4.90 0.68
N PRO A 45 -1.16 4.78 -0.12
CA PRO A 45 -1.82 3.48 -0.31
C PRO A 45 -0.93 2.42 -0.97
N THR A 46 -0.13 2.82 -1.96
CA THR A 46 0.80 1.94 -2.66
C THR A 46 1.92 1.51 -1.72
N ALA A 47 2.51 2.47 -0.98
CA ALA A 47 3.58 2.18 -0.02
C ALA A 47 3.12 1.19 1.08
N VAL A 48 1.91 1.40 1.62
CA VAL A 48 1.30 0.49 2.59
C VAL A 48 1.03 -0.88 1.98
N SER A 49 0.45 -0.96 0.78
CA SER A 49 0.16 -2.23 0.12
C SER A 49 1.43 -3.05 -0.11
N THR A 50 2.52 -2.42 -0.54
CA THR A 50 3.82 -3.08 -0.72
C THR A 50 4.41 -3.55 0.61
N LEU A 51 4.33 -2.73 1.67
CA LEU A 51 4.80 -3.11 3.00
C LEU A 51 4.08 -4.37 3.53
N LEU A 52 2.75 -4.41 3.38
CA LEU A 52 1.94 -5.57 3.75
C LEU A 52 2.29 -6.82 2.92
N GLY A 53 2.58 -6.65 1.63
CA GLY A 53 3.05 -7.72 0.76
C GLY A 53 4.38 -8.32 1.22
N LEU A 54 5.38 -7.45 1.46
CA LEU A 54 6.70 -7.87 1.94
C LEU A 54 6.64 -8.52 3.33
N THR A 55 5.77 -8.03 4.20
CA THR A 55 5.53 -8.62 5.54
C THR A 55 4.95 -10.03 5.43
N LYS A 56 4.07 -10.29 4.46
CA LYS A 56 3.56 -11.65 4.19
C LYS A 56 4.66 -12.53 3.59
N GLN A 57 5.46 -11.99 2.70
CA GLN A 57 6.59 -12.71 2.11
C GLN A 57 7.61 -13.11 3.18
N LEU A 58 7.93 -12.24 4.14
CA LEU A 58 8.80 -12.57 5.26
C LEU A 58 8.27 -13.76 6.08
N GLN A 59 6.97 -13.78 6.39
CA GLN A 59 6.33 -14.90 7.08
C GLN A 59 6.41 -16.21 6.28
N GLU A 60 6.22 -16.14 4.96
CA GLU A 60 6.32 -17.33 4.11
C GLU A 60 7.76 -17.83 4.01
N VAL A 61 8.75 -16.95 3.85
CA VAL A 61 10.16 -17.33 3.81
C VAL A 61 10.60 -17.93 5.15
N LEU A 62 10.12 -17.44 6.29
CA LEU A 62 10.32 -18.05 7.60
C LEU A 62 9.73 -19.47 7.67
N ARG A 63 8.51 -19.67 7.14
CA ARG A 63 7.88 -20.98 7.08
C ARG A 63 8.70 -21.95 6.23
N LEU A 64 9.19 -21.51 5.07
CA LEU A 64 10.10 -22.28 4.22
C LEU A 64 11.44 -22.58 4.91
N TRP A 65 12.00 -21.59 5.62
CA TRP A 65 13.20 -21.77 6.42
C TRP A 65 13.01 -22.89 7.44
N SER A 66 11.90 -22.92 8.18
CA SER A 66 11.67 -23.97 9.19
C SER A 66 11.69 -25.42 8.64
N VAL A 67 11.44 -25.61 7.35
CA VAL A 67 11.43 -26.91 6.66
C VAL A 67 12.63 -27.09 5.72
N HIS A 68 13.71 -26.34 5.93
CA HIS A 68 14.94 -26.38 5.14
C HIS A 68 14.76 -26.06 3.64
N GLN A 69 13.71 -25.31 3.29
CA GLN A 69 13.43 -24.87 1.92
C GLN A 69 13.82 -23.40 1.66
N ALA A 70 14.29 -22.69 2.69
CA ALA A 70 14.91 -21.38 2.55
C ALA A 70 16.13 -21.27 3.48
N THR A 71 17.09 -20.43 3.11
CA THR A 71 18.28 -20.15 3.89
C THR A 71 18.06 -18.96 4.83
N GLU A 72 18.89 -18.86 5.86
CA GLU A 72 18.95 -17.70 6.76
C GLU A 72 19.16 -16.38 5.98
N SER A 73 19.99 -16.42 4.92
CA SER A 73 20.21 -15.26 4.04
C SER A 73 18.91 -14.81 3.37
N GLN A 74 18.07 -15.73 2.90
CA GLN A 74 16.80 -15.36 2.26
C GLN A 74 15.82 -14.71 3.25
N VAL A 75 15.81 -15.15 4.52
CA VAL A 75 15.03 -14.49 5.58
C VAL A 75 15.57 -13.09 5.85
N SER A 76 16.89 -12.96 5.93
CA SER A 76 17.58 -11.68 6.14
C SER A 76 17.31 -10.68 5.00
N ASP A 77 17.35 -11.14 3.75
CA ASP A 77 17.01 -10.34 2.56
C ASP A 77 15.56 -9.86 2.61
N ALA A 78 14.62 -10.74 2.98
CA ALA A 78 13.22 -10.38 3.13
C ALA A 78 13.03 -9.32 4.24
N TYR A 79 13.74 -9.44 5.37
CA TYR A 79 13.74 -8.43 6.43
C TYR A 79 14.28 -7.07 5.95
N ILE A 80 15.38 -7.05 5.18
CA ILE A 80 15.93 -5.81 4.61
C ILE A 80 14.88 -5.10 3.73
N LEU A 81 14.18 -5.86 2.89
CA LEU A 81 13.12 -5.31 2.04
C LEU A 81 11.97 -4.73 2.87
N VAL A 82 11.55 -5.39 3.95
CA VAL A 82 10.55 -4.86 4.88
C VAL A 82 11.03 -3.53 5.48
N GLY A 83 12.27 -3.44 5.96
CA GLY A 83 12.84 -2.22 6.53
C GLY A 83 12.92 -1.06 5.52
N LEU A 84 13.37 -1.34 4.30
CA LEU A 84 13.41 -0.36 3.21
C LEU A 84 12.01 0.18 2.88
N GLN A 85 11.04 -0.73 2.73
CA GLN A 85 9.67 -0.35 2.42
C GLN A 85 8.98 0.36 3.60
N PHE A 86 9.34 0.03 4.84
CA PHE A 86 8.88 0.74 6.02
C PHE A 86 9.32 2.20 5.98
N ASN A 87 10.60 2.47 5.69
CA ASN A 87 11.11 3.83 5.51
C ASN A 87 10.39 4.57 4.38
N ALA A 88 10.18 3.92 3.24
CA ALA A 88 9.40 4.49 2.13
C ALA A 88 7.96 4.86 2.57
N THR A 89 7.35 4.03 3.41
CA THR A 89 6.01 4.27 3.97
C THR A 89 6.01 5.46 4.94
N VAL A 90 7.02 5.56 5.81
CA VAL A 90 7.21 6.73 6.70
C VAL A 90 7.33 8.01 5.88
N ASN A 91 8.17 8.02 4.83
CA ASN A 91 8.33 9.17 3.94
C ASN A 91 7.04 9.53 3.20
N ALA A 92 6.25 8.53 2.80
CA ALA A 92 4.96 8.76 2.16
C ALA A 92 3.98 9.46 3.13
N PHE A 93 3.88 9.01 4.38
CA PHE A 93 3.03 9.64 5.41
C PHE A 93 3.52 11.04 5.82
N ALA A 94 4.84 11.25 5.87
CA ALA A 94 5.43 12.54 6.20
C ALA A 94 4.99 13.66 5.25
N ARG A 95 4.81 13.35 3.95
CA ARG A 95 4.27 14.31 2.96
C ARG A 95 2.85 14.80 3.27
N HIS A 96 2.11 14.04 4.08
CA HIS A 96 0.75 14.38 4.54
C HIS A 96 0.73 14.87 5.98
N ASN A 97 1.89 15.15 6.57
CA ASN A 97 2.07 15.60 7.94
C ASN A 97 1.44 14.64 8.98
N VAL A 98 1.48 13.34 8.67
CA VAL A 98 1.03 12.25 9.54
C VAL A 98 2.24 11.68 10.28
N ASP A 99 2.21 11.79 11.60
CA ASP A 99 3.27 11.26 12.47
C ASP A 99 3.26 9.72 12.49
N MET A 100 4.46 9.14 12.38
CA MET A 100 4.73 7.69 12.34
C MET A 100 5.66 7.24 13.47
N SER A 101 6.04 8.14 14.38
CA SER A 101 7.08 7.92 15.39
C SER A 101 6.77 6.76 16.34
N ASP A 102 5.49 6.52 16.60
CA ASP A 102 4.95 5.40 17.37
C ASP A 102 5.25 4.02 16.76
N LEU A 103 5.64 3.96 15.48
CA LEU A 103 5.95 2.71 14.78
C LEU A 103 7.44 2.48 14.58
N PHE A 104 8.30 3.42 14.99
CA PHE A 104 9.74 3.34 14.71
C PHE A 104 10.45 2.22 15.46
N SER A 105 9.86 1.68 16.53
CA SER A 105 10.40 0.51 17.23
C SER A 105 10.20 -0.81 16.47
N ILE A 106 9.20 -0.89 15.59
CA ILE A 106 8.78 -2.13 14.91
C ILE A 106 9.94 -2.81 14.15
N PRO A 107 10.74 -2.12 13.32
CA PRO A 107 11.85 -2.78 12.62
C PRO A 107 12.88 -3.38 13.59
N THR A 108 13.15 -2.68 14.70
CA THR A 108 14.11 -3.13 15.72
C THR A 108 13.56 -4.33 16.50
N GLU A 109 12.29 -4.28 16.93
CA GLU A 109 11.63 -5.42 17.59
C GLU A 109 11.61 -6.66 16.69
N LEU A 110 11.27 -6.47 15.40
CA LEU A 110 11.28 -7.55 14.41
C LEU A 110 12.68 -8.13 14.23
N ARG A 111 13.71 -7.29 14.19
CA ARG A 111 15.10 -7.72 14.10
C ARG A 111 15.50 -8.59 15.28
N THR A 112 15.19 -8.17 16.51
CA THR A 112 15.57 -8.89 17.73
C THR A 112 14.97 -10.30 17.77
N VAL A 113 13.68 -10.45 17.44
CA VAL A 113 13.04 -11.76 17.41
C VAL A 113 13.59 -12.64 16.28
N LEU A 114 13.88 -12.06 15.11
CA LEU A 114 14.47 -12.79 13.98
C LEU A 114 15.90 -13.26 14.27
N GLU A 115 16.76 -12.40 14.82
CA GLU A 115 18.14 -12.75 15.19
C GLU A 115 18.15 -13.92 16.19
N THR A 116 17.25 -13.91 17.17
CA THR A 116 17.15 -15.00 18.15
C THR A 116 16.62 -16.28 17.51
N CYS A 117 15.62 -16.18 16.64
CA CYS A 117 15.03 -17.34 15.95
C CYS A 117 16.02 -18.01 14.99
N LEU A 118 16.76 -17.22 14.22
CA LEU A 118 17.71 -17.70 13.20
C LEU A 118 19.00 -18.23 13.81
N GLY A 119 19.35 -17.82 15.03
CA GLY A 119 20.46 -18.37 15.79
C GLY A 119 20.20 -19.76 16.41
N GLU A 120 18.95 -20.24 16.41
CA GLU A 120 18.58 -21.58 16.87
C GLU A 120 18.56 -22.61 15.72
N GLU A 121 18.37 -23.89 16.06
CA GLU A 121 18.25 -24.97 15.07
C GLU A 121 17.10 -24.68 14.10
N GLN A 122 17.37 -24.80 12.80
CA GLN A 122 16.39 -24.66 11.74
C GLN A 122 15.35 -25.79 11.82
N SER A 123 14.19 -25.52 12.42
CA SER A 123 13.12 -26.52 12.58
C SER A 123 11.73 -25.88 12.72
N PRO A 124 10.63 -26.61 12.43
CA PRO A 124 9.27 -26.12 12.67
C PRO A 124 9.01 -25.80 14.14
N ARG A 125 9.60 -26.58 15.05
CA ARG A 125 9.46 -26.39 16.50
C ARG A 125 10.08 -25.07 16.96
N THR A 126 11.26 -24.74 16.44
CA THR A 126 11.94 -23.45 16.68
C THR A 126 11.04 -22.32 16.20
N LEU A 127 10.53 -22.41 14.97
CA LEU A 127 9.65 -21.38 14.42
C LEU A 127 8.38 -21.19 15.26
N ASP A 128 7.71 -22.28 15.66
CA ASP A 128 6.49 -22.23 16.49
C ASP A 128 6.71 -21.55 17.84
N LYS A 129 7.90 -21.66 18.42
CA LYS A 129 8.30 -20.97 19.66
C LYS A 129 8.34 -19.44 19.49
N TYR A 130 8.82 -18.94 18.35
CA TYR A 130 8.97 -17.50 18.08
C TYR A 130 7.75 -16.88 17.37
N MET A 131 6.89 -17.69 16.75
CA MET A 131 5.68 -17.23 16.07
C MET A 131 4.73 -16.35 16.88
N PRO A 132 4.52 -16.54 18.20
CA PRO A 132 3.71 -15.63 19.01
C PRO A 132 4.28 -14.20 19.04
N GLU A 133 5.60 -14.06 19.19
CA GLU A 133 6.28 -12.77 19.27
C GLU A 133 6.34 -12.09 17.90
N ILE A 134 6.67 -12.82 16.84
CA ILE A 134 6.62 -12.31 15.46
C ILE A 134 5.20 -11.81 15.15
N ARG A 135 4.15 -12.58 15.47
CA ARG A 135 2.76 -12.17 15.26
C ARG A 135 2.41 -10.91 16.05
N MET A 136 2.95 -10.73 17.25
CA MET A 136 2.73 -9.52 18.06
C MET A 136 3.31 -8.28 17.37
N VAL A 137 4.58 -8.34 16.92
CA VAL A 137 5.24 -7.23 16.23
C VAL A 137 4.49 -6.87 14.94
N LEU A 138 4.07 -7.88 14.16
CA LEU A 138 3.29 -7.66 12.95
C LEU A 138 1.90 -7.09 13.24
N TYR A 139 1.25 -7.53 14.33
CA TYR A 139 -0.02 -6.96 14.75
C TYR A 139 0.11 -5.48 15.11
N ASN A 140 1.15 -5.11 15.86
CA ASN A 140 1.43 -3.71 16.22
C ASN A 140 1.66 -2.85 14.98
N LEU A 141 2.38 -3.37 13.97
CA LEU A 141 2.51 -2.70 12.67
C LEU A 141 1.15 -2.46 12.00
N LEU A 142 0.30 -3.49 11.94
CA LEU A 142 -1.03 -3.39 11.31
C LEU A 142 -1.93 -2.39 12.03
N GLN A 143 -2.00 -2.45 13.37
CA GLN A 143 -2.76 -1.51 14.19
C GLN A 143 -2.24 -0.08 14.04
N GLY A 144 -0.92 0.07 14.05
CA GLY A 144 -0.23 1.31 13.76
C GLY A 144 -0.70 1.93 12.44
N LEU A 145 -0.52 1.21 11.34
CA LEU A 145 -0.93 1.67 10.00
C LEU A 145 -2.44 1.96 9.91
N GLN A 146 -3.26 1.15 10.58
CA GLN A 146 -4.70 1.39 10.64
C GLN A 146 -5.04 2.71 11.35
N SER A 147 -4.37 3.00 12.47
CA SER A 147 -4.56 4.26 13.20
C SER A 147 -4.21 5.50 12.37
N LYS A 148 -3.26 5.37 11.43
CA LYS A 148 -2.83 6.45 10.53
C LYS A 148 -3.79 6.73 9.37
N GLN A 149 -4.77 5.86 9.11
CA GLN A 149 -5.71 6.07 8.00
C GLN A 149 -6.62 7.29 8.22
N ALA A 150 -7.09 7.51 9.44
CA ALA A 150 -7.95 8.64 9.78
C ALA A 150 -7.24 10.01 9.59
N PRO A 151 -6.06 10.26 10.18
CA PRO A 151 -5.34 11.52 9.96
C PRO A 151 -4.91 11.69 8.49
N TYR A 152 -4.50 10.62 7.81
CA TYR A 152 -4.21 10.67 6.37
C TYR A 152 -5.43 11.12 5.54
N ARG A 153 -6.61 10.54 5.79
CA ARG A 153 -7.86 10.93 5.09
C ARG A 153 -8.20 12.41 5.32
N LYS A 154 -8.10 12.89 6.56
CA LYS A 154 -8.31 14.31 6.88
C LYS A 154 -7.32 15.22 6.14
N SER A 155 -6.05 14.82 6.06
CA SER A 155 -5.01 15.55 5.34
C SER A 155 -5.31 15.63 3.84
N MET A 156 -5.75 14.52 3.23
CA MET A 156 -6.15 14.47 1.82
C MET A 156 -7.36 15.38 1.51
N GLU A 157 -8.38 15.38 2.37
CA GLU A 157 -9.55 16.26 2.25
C GLU A 157 -9.20 17.74 2.41
N ALA A 158 -8.27 18.07 3.31
CA ALA A 158 -7.77 19.42 3.50
C ALA A 158 -6.99 19.90 2.26
N HIS A 159 -6.16 19.03 1.68
CA HIS A 159 -5.41 19.35 0.46
C HIS A 159 -6.35 19.61 -0.73
N HIS A 160 -7.41 18.81 -0.88
CA HIS A 160 -8.42 19.02 -1.92
C HIS A 160 -9.17 20.35 -1.73
N ARG A 161 -9.59 20.66 -0.50
CA ARG A 161 -10.26 21.95 -0.17
C ARG A 161 -9.35 23.15 -0.39
N GLY A 162 -8.06 23.05 -0.04
CA GLY A 162 -7.08 24.11 -0.28
C GLY A 162 -6.86 24.38 -1.76
N ALA A 163 -6.78 23.34 -2.58
CA ALA A 163 -6.66 23.47 -4.03
C ALA A 163 -7.91 24.12 -4.66
N GLU A 164 -9.11 23.79 -4.15
CA GLU A 164 -10.35 24.41 -4.63
C GLU A 164 -10.47 25.87 -4.19
N ALA A 165 -10.12 26.21 -2.94
CA ALA A 165 -10.12 27.58 -2.45
C ALA A 165 -9.14 28.47 -3.23
N ALA A 166 -7.93 27.97 -3.52
CA ALA A 166 -6.94 28.67 -4.35
C ALA A 166 -7.48 28.98 -5.76
N ARG A 167 -8.26 28.04 -6.34
CA ARG A 167 -8.91 28.21 -7.64
C ARG A 167 -9.95 29.34 -7.64
N TRP A 168 -10.68 29.54 -6.54
CA TRP A 168 -11.66 30.62 -6.41
C TRP A 168 -10.99 31.99 -6.16
N THR A 169 -9.87 32.03 -5.43
CA THR A 169 -9.10 33.28 -5.19
C THR A 169 -8.38 33.82 -6.43
N MET A 170 -8.08 32.98 -7.42
CA MET A 170 -7.50 33.37 -8.71
C MET A 170 -8.55 33.66 -9.79
N SER A 171 -9.81 33.91 -9.43
CA SER A 171 -10.81 34.30 -10.43
C SER A 171 -10.50 35.71 -10.95
N PRO A 172 -10.36 35.93 -12.28
CA PRO A 172 -10.11 37.25 -12.85
C PRO A 172 -11.21 38.26 -12.48
N VAL A 173 -12.39 37.78 -12.09
CA VAL A 173 -13.49 38.61 -11.58
C VAL A 173 -13.19 39.26 -10.21
N MET A 174 -12.42 38.60 -9.34
CA MET A 174 -12.01 39.18 -8.04
C MET A 174 -10.83 40.14 -8.16
N GLU A 175 -9.94 39.93 -9.14
CA GLU A 175 -8.82 40.84 -9.46
C GLU A 175 -9.35 42.17 -10.00
N GLU A 176 -10.40 42.12 -10.83
CA GLU A 176 -11.10 43.29 -11.39
C GLU A 176 -11.79 44.12 -10.28
N PHE A 177 -12.42 43.47 -9.29
CA PHE A 177 -13.03 44.15 -8.13
C PHE A 177 -11.99 44.83 -7.22
N ARG A 178 -10.81 44.23 -7.07
CA ARG A 178 -9.69 44.83 -6.32
C ARG A 178 -9.09 46.03 -7.06
N ARG A 179 -8.94 45.96 -8.39
CA ARG A 179 -8.48 47.10 -9.20
C ARG A 179 -9.46 48.27 -9.19
N ARG A 180 -10.76 47.97 -9.22
CA ARG A 180 -11.82 48.98 -9.40
C ARG A 180 -12.21 49.70 -8.10
N SER A 181 -11.76 49.20 -6.94
CA SER A 181 -11.99 49.82 -5.62
C SER A 181 -10.81 50.68 -5.12
N GLY A 182 -9.69 50.73 -5.83
CA GLY A 182 -8.47 51.45 -5.43
C GLY A 182 -8.31 52.88 -5.99
N GLY A 183 -9.35 53.50 -6.53
CA GLY A 183 -9.25 54.78 -7.25
C GLY A 183 -10.10 55.92 -6.69
N ARG A 184 -9.72 56.49 -5.52
CA ARG A 184 -10.10 57.86 -5.15
C ARG A 184 -9.10 58.44 -4.15
N SER A 185 -8.14 59.22 -4.63
CA SER A 185 -7.55 60.37 -3.94
C SER A 185 -6.73 61.15 -4.97
N GLY A 186 -7.13 62.40 -5.19
CA GLY A 186 -6.64 63.30 -6.24
C GLY A 186 -7.79 64.13 -6.74
#